data_AF-A0A7L5BP25-F1
#
_entry.id   AF-A0A7L5BP25-F1
#
_cell.length_a   1.000
_cell.length_b   1.000
_cell.length_c   1.000
_cell.angle_alpha   90.00
_cell.angle_beta   90.00
_cell.angle_gamma   90.00
#
_symmetry.space_group_name_H-M   'P 1'
#
loop_
_entity.id
_entity.type
_entity.pdbx_description
1 polymer ?
#
loop_
_entity_poly.entity_id
_entity_poly.type
_entity_poly.pdbx_seq_one_letter_code
_entity_poly.pdbx_strand_id
1 'polypeptide(L)'
;MAEIYTHYAAGLESPASHGFDIVPDDTNLLPSPTRAIYVGNGGQLCLTLLSGATVTFQNLPAGSLLPVRATRVFLTRTTATGIVGLN
;
A
#
# COMPACT_ATOMS: atom_id res chain seq x y z
N MET A 1 -21.65 -11.08 9.20
CA MET A 1 -22.39 -9.89 8.74
C MET A 1 -22.57 -10.02 7.24
N ALA A 2 -23.78 -9.91 6.69
CA ALA A 2 -23.97 -9.89 5.25
C ALA A 2 -23.56 -8.52 4.69
N GLU A 3 -22.88 -8.50 3.55
CA GLU A 3 -22.49 -7.25 2.88
C GLU A 3 -23.72 -6.60 2.24
N ILE A 4 -24.06 -5.38 2.65
CA ILE A 4 -25.26 -4.67 2.17
C ILE A 4 -25.04 -3.94 0.83
N TYR A 5 -23.79 -3.87 0.36
CA TYR A 5 -23.39 -3.17 -0.86
C TYR A 5 -23.14 -4.12 -2.05
N THR A 6 -23.60 -5.37 -1.99
CA THR A 6 -23.36 -6.42 -3.01
C THR A 6 -23.88 -6.08 -4.41
N HIS A 7 -24.80 -5.12 -4.52
CA HIS A 7 -25.35 -4.64 -5.79
C HIS A 7 -24.61 -3.40 -6.36
N TYR A 8 -23.61 -2.88 -5.66
CA TYR A 8 -22.79 -1.77 -6.13
C TYR A 8 -21.48 -2.27 -6.73
N ALA A 9 -21.10 -1.74 -7.89
CA ALA A 9 -19.82 -2.05 -8.51
C ALA A 9 -18.68 -1.36 -7.75
N ALA A 10 -17.62 -2.10 -7.41
CA ALA A 10 -16.42 -1.54 -6.79
C ALA A 10 -15.56 -0.79 -7.82
N GLY A 11 -15.40 0.51 -7.65
CA GLY A 11 -14.55 1.39 -8.45
C GLY A 11 -13.22 1.73 -7.77
N LEU A 12 -12.43 2.60 -8.41
CA LEU A 12 -11.13 3.05 -7.87
C LEU A 12 -11.27 3.89 -6.59
N GLU A 13 -12.40 4.56 -6.42
CA GLU A 13 -12.76 5.37 -5.25
C GLU A 13 -13.58 4.60 -4.19
N SER A 14 -13.95 3.35 -4.46
CA SER A 14 -14.64 2.52 -3.48
C SER A 14 -13.68 2.12 -2.34
N PRO A 15 -14.20 1.94 -1.11
CA PRO A 15 -13.40 1.48 0.01
C PRO A 15 -12.65 0.17 -0.30
N ALA A 16 -11.51 0.00 0.38
CA ALA A 16 -10.77 -1.25 0.37
C ALA A 16 -11.61 -2.35 1.03
N SER A 17 -11.79 -3.46 0.32
CA SER A 17 -12.47 -4.66 0.84
C SER A 17 -11.48 -5.77 1.19
N HIS A 18 -10.22 -5.61 0.76
CA HIS A 18 -9.13 -6.52 1.05
C HIS A 18 -7.90 -5.78 1.57
N GLY A 19 -7.07 -6.47 2.34
CA GLY A 19 -5.77 -5.97 2.73
C GLY A 19 -4.80 -7.10 3.07
N PHE A 20 -3.52 -6.78 3.03
CA PHE A 20 -2.44 -7.72 3.33
C PHE A 20 -1.24 -6.99 3.93
N ASP A 21 -0.55 -7.67 4.84
CA ASP A 21 0.70 -7.15 5.40
C ASP A 21 1.77 -7.12 4.32
N ILE A 22 2.48 -5.99 4.23
CA ILE A 22 3.60 -5.83 3.32
C ILE A 22 4.89 -6.02 4.11
N VAL A 23 5.61 -7.10 3.79
CA VAL A 23 7.01 -7.27 4.16
C VAL A 23 7.86 -6.65 3.06
N PRO A 24 8.66 -5.60 3.35
CA PRO A 24 9.54 -5.00 2.36
C PRO A 24 10.56 -5.99 1.81
N ASP A 25 10.74 -5.99 0.48
CA ASP A 25 11.67 -6.87 -0.24
C ASP A 25 12.21 -6.14 -1.48
N ASP A 26 13.52 -6.20 -1.71
CA ASP A 26 14.15 -5.50 -2.84
C ASP A 26 13.95 -6.23 -4.19
N THR A 27 13.55 -7.49 -4.15
CA THR A 27 13.50 -8.40 -5.31
C THR A 27 12.08 -8.84 -5.66
N ASN A 28 11.26 -9.14 -4.65
CA ASN A 28 9.94 -9.71 -4.83
C ASN A 28 8.88 -8.62 -5.05
N LEU A 29 7.91 -8.93 -5.91
CA LEU A 29 6.74 -8.09 -6.11
C LEU A 29 5.67 -8.36 -5.04
N LEU A 30 4.80 -7.39 -4.83
CA LEU A 30 3.58 -7.59 -4.05
C LEU A 30 2.64 -8.57 -4.79
N PRO A 31 1.80 -9.33 -4.06
CA PRO A 31 0.87 -10.29 -4.67
C PRO A 31 -0.15 -9.63 -5.61
N SER A 32 -0.43 -8.34 -5.41
CA SER A 32 -1.25 -7.53 -6.30
C SER A 32 -0.91 -6.04 -6.14
N PRO A 33 -1.12 -5.20 -7.18
CA PRO A 33 -0.96 -3.76 -7.03
C PRO A 33 -1.95 -3.22 -6.00
N THR A 34 -1.50 -2.37 -5.10
CA THR A 34 -2.37 -1.76 -4.07
C THR A 34 -3.33 -0.72 -4.69
N ARG A 35 -4.38 -0.35 -3.97
CA ARG A 35 -5.14 0.90 -4.14
C ARG A 35 -4.67 1.97 -3.15
N ALA A 36 -4.29 1.56 -1.95
CA ALA A 36 -3.66 2.41 -0.95
C ALA A 36 -2.67 1.63 -0.09
N ILE A 37 -1.80 2.34 0.63
CA ILE A 37 -0.92 1.78 1.65
C ILE A 37 -1.17 2.51 2.97
N TYR A 38 -1.41 1.74 4.03
CA TYR A 38 -1.37 2.25 5.39
C TYR A 38 0.02 2.06 5.99
N VAL A 39 0.50 3.06 6.74
CA VAL A 39 1.80 3.06 7.41
C VAL A 39 1.60 3.16 8.91
N GLY A 40 1.83 2.06 9.63
CA GLY A 40 1.69 2.01 11.08
C GLY A 40 2.67 2.95 11.79
N ASN A 41 3.97 2.75 11.60
CA ASN A 41 5.01 3.61 12.14
C ASN A 41 5.66 4.43 11.03
N GLY A 42 5.77 5.73 11.29
CA GLY A 42 6.33 6.70 10.35
C GLY A 42 7.80 6.48 10.01
N GLY A 43 8.28 7.18 8.98
CA GLY A 43 9.63 7.05 8.45
C GLY A 43 9.67 7.33 6.95
N GLN A 44 10.62 6.71 6.26
CA GLN A 44 10.66 6.73 4.80
C GLN A 44 10.12 5.42 4.22
N LEU A 45 9.45 5.52 3.08
CA LEU A 45 8.88 4.38 2.35
C LEU A 45 9.32 4.45 0.89
N CYS A 46 10.14 3.49 0.48
CA CYS A 46 10.59 3.34 -0.90
C CYS A 46 9.77 2.26 -1.60
N LEU A 47 9.17 2.59 -2.74
CA LEU A 47 8.27 1.68 -3.46
C LEU A 47 8.35 1.88 -4.98
N THR A 48 7.96 0.85 -5.73
CA THR A 48 7.70 0.94 -7.16
C THR A 48 6.19 1.09 -7.36
N LEU A 49 5.77 2.11 -8.10
CA LEU A 49 4.39 2.35 -8.49
C LEU A 49 3.98 1.47 -9.67
N LEU A 50 2.68 1.34 -9.91
CA LEU A 50 2.12 0.60 -11.06
C LEU A 50 2.62 1.13 -12.41
N SER A 51 3.01 2.42 -12.49
CA SER A 51 3.63 3.01 -13.68
C SER A 51 5.06 2.52 -13.95
N GLY A 52 5.67 1.78 -13.02
CA GLY A 52 7.09 1.39 -13.03
C GLY A 52 8.03 2.41 -12.38
N ALA A 53 7.53 3.60 -12.02
CA ALA A 53 8.33 4.61 -11.34
C ALA A 53 8.68 4.16 -9.90
N THR A 54 9.94 4.27 -9.52
CA THR A 54 10.38 4.05 -8.15
C THR A 54 10.55 5.38 -7.43
N VAL A 55 9.87 5.53 -6.29
CA VAL A 55 9.84 6.77 -5.50
C VAL A 55 10.08 6.47 -4.03
N THR A 56 10.62 7.45 -3.31
CA THR A 56 10.75 7.39 -1.84
C THR A 56 9.92 8.52 -1.23
N PHE A 57 8.90 8.15 -0.45
CA PHE A 57 8.19 9.09 0.41
C PHE A 57 9.03 9.29 1.67
N GLN A 58 9.37 10.54 1.97
CA GLN A 58 10.19 10.90 3.13
C GLN A 58 9.32 11.41 4.27
N ASN A 59 9.76 11.19 5.51
CA ASN A 59 9.15 11.74 6.72
C ASN A 59 7.63 11.50 6.83
N LEU A 60 7.17 10.32 6.43
CA LEU A 60 5.78 9.92 6.61
C LEU A 60 5.45 9.88 8.10
N PRO A 61 4.35 10.53 8.55
CA PRO A 61 3.87 10.35 9.90
C PRO A 61 3.32 8.94 10.13
N ALA A 62 3.36 8.49 11.38
CA ALA A 62 2.66 7.27 11.80
C ALA A 62 1.15 7.40 11.53
N GLY A 63 0.51 6.32 11.09
CA GLY A 63 -0.90 6.30 10.69
C GLY A 63 -1.19 6.89 9.31
N SER A 64 -0.18 7.15 8.48
CA SER A 64 -0.40 7.68 7.12
C SER A 64 -1.17 6.70 6.24
N LEU A 65 -2.16 7.22 5.51
CA LEU A 65 -2.84 6.51 4.43
C LEU A 65 -2.44 7.13 3.09
N LEU A 66 -1.70 6.38 2.27
CA LEU A 66 -1.22 6.82 0.97
C LEU A 66 -2.09 6.22 -0.14
N PRO A 67 -2.87 7.02 -0.88
CA PRO A 67 -3.67 6.54 -2.01
C PRO A 67 -2.79 6.32 -3.25
N VAL A 68 -1.91 5.32 -3.18
CA VAL A 68 -0.97 4.98 -4.25
C VAL A 68 -1.10 3.52 -4.65
N ARG A 69 -0.89 3.26 -5.94
CA ARG A 69 -0.84 1.91 -6.49
C ARG A 69 0.59 1.44 -6.59
N ALA A 70 1.05 0.68 -5.59
CA ALA A 70 2.40 0.13 -5.54
C ALA A 70 2.40 -1.33 -5.99
N THR A 71 3.47 -1.74 -6.66
CA THR A 71 3.73 -3.12 -7.09
C THR A 71 4.87 -3.77 -6.31
N ARG A 72 5.69 -2.98 -5.61
CA ARG A 72 6.77 -3.44 -4.73
C ARG A 72 7.03 -2.38 -3.65
N VAL A 73 7.40 -2.83 -2.45
CA VAL A 73 7.98 -1.99 -1.40
C VAL A 73 9.37 -2.52 -1.08
N PHE A 74 10.39 -1.66 -1.17
CA PHE A 74 11.78 -2.05 -1.01
C PHE A 74 12.15 -2.18 0.47
N LEU A 75 13.00 -3.17 0.78
CA LEU A 75 13.62 -3.28 2.11
C LEU A 75 14.64 -2.17 2.31
N THR A 76 15.48 -1.94 1.30
CA THR A 76 16.40 -0.81 1.29
C THR A 76 15.65 0.51 1.20
N ARG A 77 16.15 1.53 1.91
CA ARG A 77 15.58 2.88 1.94
C ARG A 77 14.12 2.94 2.44
N THR A 78 13.66 1.93 3.17
CA THR A 78 12.38 1.95 3.90
C THR A 78 12.67 1.80 5.40
N THR A 79 12.26 2.79 6.19
CA THR A 79 12.33 2.74 7.66
C THR A 79 10.94 2.72 8.30
N ALA A 80 9.90 3.05 7.53
CA ALA A 80 8.52 2.87 7.94
C ALA A 80 8.23 1.37 8.21
N THR A 81 7.41 1.08 9.23
CA THR A 81 7.03 -0.29 9.60
C THR A 81 5.53 -0.39 9.84
N GLY A 82 5.00 -1.62 9.98
CA GLY A 82 3.55 -1.84 10.04
C GLY A 82 2.85 -1.42 8.75
N ILE A 83 3.42 -1.82 7.62
CA ILE A 83 2.95 -1.42 6.28
C ILE A 83 1.87 -2.40 5.84
N VAL A 84 0.70 -1.89 5.47
CA VAL A 84 -0.44 -2.70 5.01
C VAL A 84 -0.87 -2.22 3.63
N GLY A 85 -0.93 -3.14 2.67
CA GLY A 85 -1.52 -2.90 1.35
C GLY A 85 -3.03 -3.05 1.41
N LEU A 86 -3.75 -2.10 0.81
CA LEU A 86 -5.21 -2.05 0.80
C LEU A 86 -5.73 -2.12 -0.63
N ASN A 87 -6.72 -2.99 -0.86
CA ASN A 87 -7.23 -3.35 -2.18
C ASN A 87 -8.72 -3.56 -2.27
#